data_AF-A0A1I5W1W2-F1
#
_entry.id   AF-A0A1I5W1W2-F1
#
_cell.length_a   1.000
_cell.length_b   1.000
_cell.length_c   1.000
_cell.angle_alpha   90.00
_cell.angle_beta   90.00
_cell.angle_gamma   90.00
#
_symmetry.space_group_name_H-M   'P 1'
#
loop_
_entity.id
_entity.type
_entity.pdbx_description
1 polymer ?
#
loop_
_entity_poly.entity_id
_entity_poly.type
_entity_poly.pdbx_seq_one_letter_code
_entity_poly.pdbx_strand_id
1 'polypeptide(L)' 'MKLIIEELKKLINDYYRCNNHYLKKEILIDINLLKDALRILERRKFEINTESSLGY' A
#
# COMPACT_ATOMS: atom_id res chain seq x y z
N MET A 1 -3.34 6.89 -5.77
CA MET A 1 -3.07 5.43 -5.87
C MET A 1 -1.84 5.12 -6.71
N LYS A 2 -1.68 5.66 -7.93
CA LYS A 2 -0.52 5.38 -8.80
C LYS A 2 0.84 5.54 -8.11
N LEU A 3 1.07 6.65 -7.42
CA LEU A 3 2.31 6.91 -6.67
C LEU A 3 2.58 5.85 -5.58
N ILE A 4 1.55 5.43 -4.84
CA ILE A 4 1.68 4.42 -3.79
C ILE A 4 2.07 3.06 -4.40
N ILE A 5 1.48 2.71 -5.55
CA ILE A 5 1.80 1.47 -6.27
C ILE A 5 3.24 1.50 -6.80
N GLU A 6 3.68 2.63 -7.35
CA GLU A 6 5.06 2.79 -7.83
C GLU A 6 6.07 2.66 -6.69
N GLU A 7 5.78 3.25 -5.53
CA GLU A 7 6.65 3.13 -4.36
C GLU A 7 6.67 1.71 -3.79
N LEU A 8 5.52 1.03 -3.76
CA LEU A 8 5.45 -0.38 -3.36
C LEU A 8 6.33 -1.27 -4.24
N LYS A 9 6.34 -1.02 -5.56
CA LYS A 9 7.18 -1.76 -6.51
C LYS A 9 8.67 -1.55 -6.24
N LYS A 10 9.08 -0.33 -5.89
CA LYS A 10 10.47 -0.04 -5.52
C LYS A 10 10.87 -0.77 -4.25
N LEU A 11 10.07 -0.66 -3.19
CA LEU A 11 10.35 -1.32 -1.91
C LEU A 11 10.43 -2.84 -2.04
N ILE A 12 9.54 -3.45 -2.84
CA ILE A 12 9.61 -4.89 -3.14
C ILE A 12 10.93 -5.24 -3.84
N ASN A 13 11.34 -4.44 -4.83
CA ASN A 13 12.61 -4.66 -5.53
C ASN A 13 13.81 -4.49 -4.58
N ASP A 14 13.79 -3.49 -3.69
CA ASP A 14 14.83 -3.24 -2.70
C ASP A 14 14.90 -4.38 -1.68
N TYR A 15 13.76 -4.93 -1.25
CA TYR A 15 13.70 -6.11 -0.37
C TYR A 15 14.40 -7.32 -0.99
N TYR A 16 14.16 -7.60 -2.28
CA TYR A 16 14.80 -8.73 -2.96
C TYR A 16 16.30 -8.52 -3.22
N ARG A 17 16.71 -7.27 -3.45
CA ARG A 17 18.13 -6.90 -3.68
C ARG A 17 18.93 -6.72 -2.39
N CYS A 18 18.26 -6.56 -1.25
CA CYS A 18 18.92 -6.35 0.03
C CYS A 18 19.47 -7.66 0.60
N ASN A 19 20.80 -7.70 0.78
CA ASN A 19 21.51 -8.79 1.45
C ASN A 19 21.60 -8.59 2.97
N ASN A 20 21.36 -7.38 3.47
CA ASN A 20 21.40 -7.08 4.89
C ASN A 20 20.07 -7.47 5.56
N HIS A 21 20.12 -8.45 6.47
CA HIS A 21 18.93 -8.98 7.14
C HIS A 21 18.15 -7.92 7.94
N TYR A 22 18.83 -6.99 8.61
CA TYR A 22 18.18 -5.94 9.39
C TYR A 22 17.42 -4.96 8.48
N LEU A 23 18.08 -4.44 7.46
CA LEU A 23 17.44 -3.54 6.48
C LEU A 23 16.28 -4.22 5.75
N LYS A 24 16.41 -5.52 5.44
CA LYS A 24 15.35 -6.31 4.82
C LYS A 24 14.09 -6.38 5.70
N LYS A 25 14.25 -6.42 7.02
CA LYS A 25 13.14 -6.38 7.98
C LYS A 25 12.46 -5.01 7.99
N GLU A 26 13.24 -3.92 7.97
CA GLU A 26 12.70 -2.56 7.91
C GLU A 26 11.92 -2.34 6.60
N ILE A 27 12.48 -2.72 5.46
CA ILE A 27 11.79 -2.63 4.15
C ILE A 27 10.47 -3.43 4.16
N LEU A 28 10.45 -4.60 4.80
CA LEU A 28 9.23 -5.41 4.90
C LEU A 28 8.15 -4.72 5.74
N ILE A 29 8.54 -4.00 6.80
CA ILE A 29 7.62 -3.19 7.62
C ILE A 29 7.01 -2.08 6.76
N ASP A 30 7.82 -1.36 5.99
CA ASP A 30 7.36 -0.30 5.09
C ASP A 30 6.38 -0.81 4.03
N ILE A 31 6.68 -1.96 3.43
CA ILE A 31 5.77 -2.62 2.48
C ILE A 31 4.42 -2.92 3.12
N ASN A 32 4.40 -3.45 4.35
CA ASN A 32 3.16 -3.79 5.04
C ASN A 32 2.35 -2.54 5.39
N LEU A 33 3.00 -1.49 5.89
CA LEU A 33 2.35 -0.21 6.18
C LEU A 33 1.66 0.38 4.94
N LEU A 34 2.35 0.37 3.80
CA LEU A 34 1.77 0.88 2.55
C LEU A 34 0.64 0.00 2.02
N LYS A 35 0.71 -1.33 2.20
CA LYS A 35 -0.39 -2.24 1.85
C LYS A 35 -1.64 -1.98 2.70
N ASP A 36 -1.47 -1.72 3.99
CA ASP A 36 -2.59 -1.42 4.86
C ASP A 36 -3.19 -0.04 4.55
N ALA A 37 -2.36 0.96 4.25
CA ALA A 37 -2.83 2.25 3.76
C ALA A 37 -3.65 2.11 2.46
N LEU A 38 -3.20 1.27 1.51
CA LEU A 38 -3.95 0.97 0.28
C LEU A 38 -5.31 0.35 0.58
N ARG A 39 -5.37 -0.65 1.46
CA ARG A 39 -6.64 -1.29 1.86
C ARG A 39 -7.62 -0.30 2.46
N ILE A 40 -7.16 0.61 3.32
CA ILE A 40 -8.01 1.65 3.91
C ILE A 40 -8.54 2.60 2.83
N LEU A 41 -7.70 3.01 1.88
CA LEU A 41 -8.10 3.90 0.79
C LEU A 41 -9.08 3.22 -0.18
N GLU A 42 -8.88 1.94 -0.49
CA GLU A 42 -9.80 1.16 -1.32
C GLU A 42 -11.16 1.00 -0.65
N ARG A 43 -11.17 0.68 0.65
CA ARG A 43 -12.40 0.58 1.44
C ARG A 43 -13.16 1.90 1.47
N ARG A 44 -12.49 3.02 1.74
CA ARG A 44 -13.13 4.35 1.71
C ARG A 44 -13.67 4.72 0.33
N LYS A 45 -12.94 4.37 -0.74
CA LYS A 45 -13.41 4.60 -2.11
C LYS A 45 -14.69 3.80 -2.38
N PHE A 46 -14.79 2.57 -1.87
CA PHE A 46 -16.00 1.77 -1.98
C PHE A 46 -17.17 2.39 -1.21
N GLU A 47 -16.95 2.82 0.04
CA GLU A 47 -17.97 3.46 0.90
C GLU A 47 -18.55 4.74 0.26
N ILE A 48 -17.70 5.62 -0.30
CA ILE A 48 -18.14 6.84 -1.02
C ILE A 48 -19.01 6.52 -2.24
N ASN A 49 -18.65 5.46 -3.00
CA ASN A 49 -19.41 5.05 -4.18
C ASN A 49 -20.78 4.46 -3.80
N THR A 50 -20.88 3.78 -2.66
CA THR A 50 -22.16 3.25 -2.17
C THR A 50 -23.11 4.34 -1.66
N GLU A 51 -22.60 5.39 -1.01
CA GLU A 51 -23.41 6.53 -0.56
C GLU A 51 -23.90 7.39 -1.74
N SER A 52 -23.07 7.56 -2.78
CA SER A 52 -23.47 8.29 -4.00
C SER A 52 -24.56 7.57 -4.82
N SER A 53 -24.78 6.27 -4.57
CA SER A 53 -25.79 5.44 -5.26
C SER A 53 -27.14 5.38 -4.53
N LEU A 54 -27.22 5.94 -3.30
CA LEU A 54 -28.42 5.96 -2.46
C LEU A 54 -29.07 7.36 -2.42
N GLY A 55 -28.94 8.13 -3.52
CA GLY A 55 -29.48 9.49 -3.63
C GLY A 55 -30.88 9.65 -3.05
N TYR A 56 -30.95 10.43 -1.97
CA TYR A 56 -32.16 11.12 -1.51
C TYR A 56 -32.32 12.43 -2.28
#